data_AF-A0A3D1DGC9-F1
#
_entry.id   AF-A0A3D1DGC9-F1
#
_cell.length_a   1.000
_cell.length_b   1.000
_cell.length_c   1.000
_cell.angle_alpha   90.00
_cell.angle_beta   90.00
_cell.angle_gamma   90.00
#
_symmetry.space_group_name_H-M   'P 1'
#
loop_
_entity.id
_entity.type
_entity.pdbx_description
1 polymer ?
#
loop_
_entity_poly.entity_id
_entity_poly.type
_entity_poly.pdbx_seq_one_letter_code
_entity_poly.pdbx_strand_id
1 'polypeptide(L)'
;MTSFEYSKWDGSQEFTPQSADRIFDQIGEHLLDYGEHLLPNLEDWEEEHPEVIEMLIKRGLVEKDEEGRFHITPRGVRRVENKALEELFLLGEKGQLGKHDTA
;
A
#
# COMPACT_ATOMS: atom_id res chain seq x y z
N MET A 1 9.18 -11.53 20.30
CA MET A 1 8.94 -11.72 18.85
C MET A 1 7.45 -11.70 18.66
N THR A 2 6.90 -10.71 17.96
CA THR A 2 5.47 -10.63 17.66
C THR A 2 5.15 -11.60 16.53
N SER A 3 4.48 -12.70 16.86
CA SER A 3 3.90 -13.63 15.89
C SER A 3 2.65 -12.98 15.30
N PHE A 4 2.59 -12.86 13.98
CA PHE A 4 1.37 -12.46 13.28
C PHE A 4 0.76 -13.70 12.65
N GLU A 5 -0.47 -14.02 13.05
CA GLU A 5 -1.21 -15.19 12.58
C GLU A 5 -2.31 -14.69 11.64
N TYR A 6 -2.34 -15.21 10.41
CA TYR A 6 -3.34 -14.83 9.42
C TYR A 6 -4.69 -15.41 9.85
N SER A 7 -5.66 -14.55 10.12
CA SER A 7 -7.05 -14.92 10.42
C SER A 7 -7.98 -14.30 9.39
N LYS A 8 -9.03 -15.03 9.04
CA LYS A 8 -10.12 -14.50 8.20
C LYS A 8 -10.86 -13.43 9.01
N TRP A 9 -11.06 -12.26 8.40
CA TRP A 9 -11.71 -11.10 9.02
C TRP A 9 -13.10 -11.46 9.59
N ASP A 10 -13.29 -11.26 10.89
CA ASP A 10 -14.53 -11.55 11.62
C ASP A 10 -15.26 -10.29 12.14
N GLY A 11 -14.77 -9.11 11.76
CA GLY A 11 -15.35 -7.81 12.12
C GLY A 11 -15.02 -7.32 13.53
N SER A 12 -14.27 -8.06 14.34
CA SER A 12 -13.93 -7.67 15.73
C SER A 12 -12.60 -6.93 15.88
N GLN A 13 -11.80 -6.88 14.82
CA GLN A 13 -10.48 -6.24 14.85
C GLN A 13 -10.60 -4.73 14.66
N GLU A 14 -9.92 -3.95 15.51
CA GLU A 14 -9.82 -2.51 15.30
C GLU A 14 -8.75 -2.20 14.26
N PHE A 15 -9.13 -1.48 13.19
CA PHE A 15 -8.20 -0.99 12.19
C PHE A 15 -7.27 0.05 12.80
N THR A 16 -6.01 -0.30 12.93
CA THR A 16 -4.99 0.61 13.44
C THR A 16 -4.43 1.47 12.31
N PRO A 17 -3.85 2.65 12.61
CA PRO A 17 -3.28 3.49 11.56
C PRO A 17 -2.28 2.71 10.66
N GLN A 18 -1.54 1.74 11.19
CA GLN A 18 -0.58 0.94 10.44
C GLN A 18 -1.23 -0.03 9.44
N SER A 19 -2.50 -0.40 9.60
CA SER A 19 -3.20 -1.26 8.63
C SER A 19 -3.52 -0.53 7.34
N ALA A 20 -3.88 0.76 7.40
CA ALA A 20 -4.12 1.61 6.22
C ALA A 20 -2.88 1.68 5.33
N ASP A 21 -1.76 1.95 5.98
CA ASP A 21 -0.45 2.11 5.37
C ASP A 21 -0.03 0.81 4.66
N ARG A 22 -0.23 -0.35 5.29
CA ARG A 22 0.07 -1.66 4.70
C ARG A 22 -0.85 -2.04 3.54
N ILE A 23 -2.16 -1.82 3.68
CA ILE A 23 -3.11 -2.09 2.60
C ILE A 23 -2.78 -1.21 1.39
N PHE A 24 -2.49 0.07 1.64
CA PHE A 24 -2.10 0.97 0.57
C PHE A 24 -0.76 0.58 -0.07
N ASP A 25 0.20 0.03 0.68
CA ASP A 25 1.44 -0.49 0.09
C ASP A 25 1.16 -1.64 -0.89
N GLN A 26 0.24 -2.55 -0.54
CA GLN A 26 -0.16 -3.65 -1.45
C GLN A 26 -0.83 -3.13 -2.72
N ILE A 27 -1.70 -2.11 -2.58
CA ILE A 27 -2.29 -1.42 -3.74
C ILE A 27 -1.19 -0.70 -4.54
N GLY A 28 -0.23 -0.09 -3.85
CA GLY A 28 0.89 0.65 -4.42
C GLY A 28 1.83 -0.21 -5.26
N GLU A 29 2.08 -1.46 -4.87
CA GLU A 29 2.81 -2.42 -5.70
C GLU A 29 2.12 -2.60 -7.05
N HIS A 30 0.80 -2.81 -7.04
CA HIS A 30 0.03 -2.93 -8.28
C HIS A 30 -0.07 -1.60 -9.05
N LEU A 31 -0.10 -0.46 -8.36
CA LEU A 31 -0.09 0.86 -8.99
C LEU A 31 1.19 1.10 -9.79
N LEU A 32 2.34 0.62 -9.31
CA LEU A 32 3.61 0.72 -10.04
C LEU A 32 3.58 -0.10 -11.34
N ASP A 33 2.90 -1.26 -11.31
CA ASP A 33 2.81 -2.17 -12.45
C ASP A 33 1.76 -1.74 -13.49
N TYR A 34 0.60 -1.23 -13.03
CA TYR A 34 -0.59 -1.00 -13.87
C TYR A 34 -1.06 0.47 -13.91
N GLY A 35 -0.48 1.37 -13.12
CA GLY A 35 -0.83 2.78 -13.08
C GLY A 35 -2.27 3.05 -12.62
N GLU A 36 -2.83 4.19 -13.02
CA GLU A 36 -4.17 4.63 -12.63
C GLU A 36 -5.31 3.70 -13.09
N HIS A 37 -5.03 2.70 -13.91
CA HIS A 37 -6.03 1.71 -14.38
C HIS A 37 -6.62 0.85 -13.26
N LEU A 38 -6.05 0.87 -12.05
CA LEU A 38 -6.58 0.18 -10.87
C LEU A 38 -7.58 1.02 -10.07
N LEU A 39 -7.66 2.34 -10.32
CA LEU A 39 -8.56 3.24 -9.59
C LEU A 39 -10.04 2.93 -9.81
N PRO A 40 -10.51 2.52 -11.00
CA PRO A 40 -11.89 2.07 -11.18
C PRO A 40 -12.26 0.90 -10.26
N ASN A 41 -11.31 0.02 -9.93
CA ASN A 41 -11.58 -1.11 -9.03
C ASN A 41 -11.79 -0.66 -7.57
N LEU A 42 -11.39 0.57 -7.21
CA LEU A 42 -11.68 1.13 -5.89
C LEU A 42 -13.17 1.44 -5.73
N GLU A 43 -13.91 1.62 -6.83
CA GLU A 43 -15.37 1.77 -6.79
C GLU A 43 -16.03 0.45 -6.36
N ASP A 44 -15.63 -0.67 -6.96
CA ASP A 44 -16.10 -2.00 -6.56
C ASP A 44 -15.71 -2.30 -5.09
N TRP A 45 -14.50 -1.91 -4.68
CA TRP A 45 -14.04 -2.11 -3.30
C TRP A 45 -14.72 -1.20 -2.29
N GLU A 46 -15.22 -0.04 -2.68
CA GLU A 46 -16.03 0.79 -1.79
C GLU A 46 -17.34 0.10 -1.42
N GLU A 47 -17.92 -0.68 -2.33
CA GLU A 47 -19.11 -1.49 -2.05
C GLU A 47 -18.80 -2.72 -1.19
N GLU A 48 -17.71 -3.43 -1.51
CA GLU A 48 -17.33 -4.67 -0.81
C GLU A 48 -16.69 -4.42 0.57
N HIS A 49 -15.91 -3.34 0.69
CA HIS A 49 -15.03 -3.03 1.82
C HIS A 49 -15.01 -1.51 2.15
N PRO A 50 -16.16 -0.91 2.49
CA PRO A 50 -16.27 0.54 2.71
C PRO A 50 -15.34 1.07 3.81
N GLU A 51 -15.08 0.28 4.85
CA GLU A 51 -14.19 0.63 5.95
C GLU A 51 -12.73 0.80 5.51
N VAL A 52 -12.29 0.05 4.51
CA VAL A 52 -10.93 0.15 3.95
C VAL A 52 -10.79 1.46 3.19
N ILE A 53 -11.75 1.77 2.31
CA ILE A 53 -11.77 3.01 1.55
C ILE A 53 -11.85 4.22 2.48
N GLU A 54 -12.73 4.19 3.48
CA GLU A 54 -12.86 5.27 4.46
C GLU A 54 -11.52 5.52 5.18
N MET A 55 -10.79 4.45 5.51
CA MET A 55 -9.49 4.54 6.16
C MET A 55 -8.41 5.14 5.23
N LEU A 56 -8.39 4.75 3.96
CA LEU A 56 -7.47 5.31 2.95
C LEU A 56 -7.72 6.83 2.76
N ILE A 57 -8.99 7.23 2.72
CA ILE A 57 -9.40 8.64 2.66
C ILE A 57 -9.01 9.38 3.94
N LYS A 58 -9.33 8.83 5.13
CA LYS A 58 -8.97 9.42 6.43
C LYS A 58 -7.46 9.62 6.59
N ARG A 59 -6.65 8.70 6.04
CA ARG A 59 -5.19 8.84 6.02
C ARG A 59 -4.68 9.79 4.95
N GLY A 60 -5.55 10.26 4.05
CA GLY A 60 -5.23 11.18 2.96
C GLY A 60 -4.35 10.52 1.90
N LEU A 61 -4.50 9.21 1.68
CA LEU A 61 -3.77 8.46 0.65
C LEU A 61 -4.54 8.44 -0.68
N VAL A 62 -5.87 8.44 -0.58
CA VAL A 62 -6.83 8.50 -1.70
C VAL A 62 -7.84 9.60 -1.40
N GLU A 63 -8.40 10.22 -2.44
CA GLU A 63 -9.51 11.16 -2.35
C GLU A 63 -10.54 10.92 -3.46
N LYS A 64 -11.72 11.53 -3.33
CA LYS A 64 -12.71 11.60 -4.41
C LYS A 64 -12.71 13.00 -5.01
N ASP A 65 -12.71 13.09 -6.34
CA ASP A 65 -12.88 14.36 -7.04
C ASP A 65 -14.34 14.86 -6.96
N GLU A 66 -14.61 16.02 -7.55
CA GLU A 66 -15.96 16.62 -7.59
C GLU A 66 -16.98 15.74 -8.35
N GLU A 67 -16.50 14.83 -9.19
CA GLU A 67 -17.31 13.89 -9.97
C GLU A 67 -17.46 12.52 -9.26
N GLY A 68 -16.86 12.38 -8.07
CA GLY A 68 -16.95 11.19 -7.22
C GLY A 68 -15.92 10.10 -7.55
N ARG A 69 -15.01 10.33 -8.50
CA ARG A 69 -13.99 9.35 -8.90
C ARG A 69 -12.83 9.34 -7.93
N PHE A 70 -12.28 8.16 -7.68
CA PHE A 70 -11.09 8.01 -6.86
C PHE A 70 -9.84 8.55 -7.56
N HIS A 71 -9.04 9.30 -6.80
CA HIS A 71 -7.71 9.76 -7.20
C HIS A 71 -6.70 9.53 -6.08
N ILE A 72 -5.44 9.32 -6.46
CA ILE A 72 -4.35 9.15 -5.48
C ILE A 72 -3.81 10.52 -5.13
N THR A 73 -3.78 10.83 -3.83
CA THR A 73 -3.28 12.12 -3.40
C THR A 73 -1.75 12.20 -3.59
N PRO A 74 -1.15 13.41 -3.59
CA PRO A 74 0.30 13.55 -3.56
C PRO A 74 0.99 12.81 -2.41
N ARG A 75 0.29 12.58 -1.30
CA ARG A 75 0.81 11.79 -0.17
C ARG A 75 0.82 10.30 -0.51
N GLY A 76 -0.24 9.80 -1.16
CA GLY A 76 -0.31 8.43 -1.67
C GLY A 76 0.82 8.16 -2.66
N VAL A 77 1.02 9.03 -3.64
CA VAL A 77 2.12 8.92 -4.62
C VAL A 77 3.48 8.82 -3.92
N ARG A 78 3.80 9.75 -3.03
CA ARG A 78 5.08 9.73 -2.27
C ARG A 78 5.27 8.47 -1.45
N ARG A 79 4.19 7.90 -0.92
CA ARG A 79 4.25 6.63 -0.17
C ARG A 79 4.69 5.49 -1.08
N VAL A 80 4.06 5.37 -2.26
CA VAL A 80 4.43 4.37 -3.26
C VAL A 80 5.87 4.56 -3.73
N GLU A 81 6.28 5.79 -4.04
CA GLU A 81 7.64 6.13 -4.46
C GLU A 81 8.68 5.71 -3.40
N ASN A 82 8.47 6.09 -2.14
CA ASN A 82 9.39 5.74 -1.05
C ASN A 82 9.50 4.23 -0.86
N LYS A 83 8.37 3.51 -0.94
CA LYS A 83 8.33 2.05 -0.85
C LYS A 83 9.13 1.40 -1.98
N ALA A 84 8.97 1.88 -3.22
CA ALA A 84 9.74 1.38 -4.36
C ALA A 84 11.25 1.66 -4.20
N LEU A 85 11.63 2.85 -3.73
CA LEU A 85 13.03 3.19 -3.47
C LEU A 85 13.63 2.28 -2.38
N GLU A 86 12.94 2.08 -1.26
CA GLU A 86 13.37 1.18 -0.20
C GLU A 86 13.64 -0.24 -0.73
N GLU A 87 12.76 -0.77 -1.57
CA GLU A 87 12.93 -2.08 -2.18
C GLU A 87 14.15 -2.17 -3.10
N LEU A 88 14.38 -1.15 -3.95
CA LEU A 88 15.56 -1.07 -4.80
C LEU A 88 16.86 -1.03 -3.99
N PHE A 89 16.89 -0.26 -2.89
CA PHE A 89 18.07 -0.18 -2.02
C PHE A 89 18.33 -1.49 -1.26
N LEU A 90 17.28 -2.15 -0.75
CA LEU A 90 17.39 -3.44 -0.07
C LEU A 90 17.87 -4.57 -1.02
N LEU A 91 17.47 -4.52 -2.30
CA LEU A 91 18.00 -5.42 -3.32
C LEU A 91 19.50 -5.17 -3.58
N GLY A 92 19.93 -3.90 -3.55
CA GLY A 92 21.33 -3.51 -3.69
C GLY A 92 22.23 -4.01 -2.55
N GLU A 93 21.78 -3.89 -1.29
CA GLU A 93 22.56 -4.35 -0.12
C GLU A 93 22.75 -5.87 -0.08
N LYS A 94 21.71 -6.64 -0.44
CA LYS A 94 21.81 -8.11 -0.52
C LYS A 94 22.82 -8.58 -1.59
N GLY A 95 23.08 -7.77 -2.61
CA GLY A 95 24.08 -8.07 -3.65
C GLY A 95 25.54 -7.80 -3.25
N GLN A 96 25.79 -6.98 -2.22
CA GLN A 96 27.15 -6.61 -1.80
C GLN A 96 27.74 -7.50 -0.69
N LEU A 97 26.92 -8.28 0.03
CA LEU A 97 27.34 -9.11 1.17
C LEU A 97 28.15 -10.39 0.83
N GLY A 98 28.66 -10.56 -0.39
CA GLY A 98 29.22 -11.86 -0.81
C GLY A 98 30.36 -11.86 -1.84
N LYS A 99 31.09 -10.76 -2.05
CA LYS A 99 32.24 -10.74 -2.99
C LYS A 99 33.46 -10.01 -2.42
N HIS A 100 33.97 -10.51 -1.30
CA HIS A 100 35.39 -10.33 -1.00
C HIS A 100 36.05 -11.69 -1.22
N ASP A 101 36.66 -11.86 -2.40
CA ASP A 101 37.62 -12.93 -2.63
C ASP A 101 38.75 -12.72 -1.61
N THR A 102 38.80 -13.56 -0.59
CA THR A 102 39.94 -13.57 0.33
C THR A 102 40.99 -14.47 -0.34
N ALA A 103 41.73 -13.85 -1.25
CA ALA A 103 42.94 -14.43 -1.83
C ALA A 103 44.09 -14.42 -0.82
#